data_AF-A0A960X862-F1
#
_entry.id   AF-A0A960X862-F1
#
_cell.length_a   1.000
_cell.length_b   1.000
_cell.length_c   1.000
_cell.angle_alpha   90.00
_cell.angle_beta   90.00
_cell.angle_gamma   90.00
#
_symmetry.space_group_name_H-M   'P 1'
#
loop_
_entity.id
_entity.type
_entity.pdbx_description
1 polymer ?
#
loop_
_entity_poly.entity_id
_entity_poly.type
_entity_poly.pdbx_seq_one_letter_code
_entity_poly.pdbx_strand_id
1 'polypeptide(L)'
;MDNDFTALTDDQWSLIQTLMEYDLPPERGTPRANFRLVWNSILYVLCRGCRWVDIPKNRSIYAARATAHAWLLRWQHQGVFDRVLSGLLQIALKEKKVDLTQVCVDGSFSPCPRRRSWSWARL
;
A
#
# COMPACT_ATOMS: atom_id res chain seq x y z
N MET A 1 8.96 19.07 -9.27
CA MET A 1 9.05 18.02 -8.23
C MET A 1 9.14 16.71 -8.98
N ASP A 2 10.35 16.20 -9.12
CA ASP A 2 10.61 14.95 -9.83
C ASP A 2 10.03 13.81 -8.99
N ASN A 3 8.81 13.40 -9.33
CA ASN A 3 8.08 12.38 -8.59
C ASN A 3 8.58 10.97 -8.97
N ASP A 4 9.87 10.79 -9.16
CA ASP A 4 10.42 9.55 -9.70
C ASP A 4 10.37 8.46 -8.63
N PHE A 5 9.46 7.52 -8.83
CA PHE A 5 9.35 6.35 -7.98
C PHE A 5 10.49 5.40 -8.31
N THR A 6 11.35 5.15 -7.33
CA THR A 6 12.39 4.11 -7.39
C THR A 6 11.87 2.83 -6.76
N ALA A 7 12.05 1.71 -7.43
CA ALA A 7 11.69 0.40 -6.89
C ALA A 7 12.49 0.07 -5.62
N LEU A 8 11.91 -0.74 -4.74
CA LEU A 8 12.54 -1.13 -3.47
C LEU A 8 13.88 -1.80 -3.71
N THR A 9 14.91 -1.40 -2.95
CA THR A 9 16.20 -2.11 -2.91
C THR A 9 16.05 -3.45 -2.18
N ASP A 10 17.05 -4.33 -2.30
CA ASP A 10 17.04 -5.64 -1.64
C ASP A 10 16.97 -5.50 -0.11
N ASP A 11 17.71 -4.54 0.45
CA ASP A 11 17.73 -4.28 1.90
C ASP A 11 16.38 -3.75 2.41
N GLN A 12 15.79 -2.79 1.69
CA GLN A 12 14.47 -2.26 2.03
C GLN A 12 13.40 -3.34 1.96
N TRP A 13 13.50 -4.20 0.93
CA TRP A 13 12.58 -5.33 0.77
C TRP A 13 12.72 -6.35 1.91
N SER A 14 13.95 -6.70 2.27
CA SER A 14 14.24 -7.62 3.39
C SER A 14 13.64 -7.10 4.71
N LEU A 15 13.75 -5.78 4.95
CA LEU A 15 13.17 -5.16 6.13
C LEU A 15 11.64 -5.28 6.14
N ILE A 16 10.99 -4.95 5.03
CA ILE A 16 9.52 -5.07 4.89
C ILE A 16 9.09 -6.53 5.09
N GLN A 17 9.79 -7.48 4.47
CA GLN A 17 9.48 -8.91 4.62
C GLN A 17 9.53 -9.36 6.08
N THR A 18 10.54 -8.91 6.82
CA THR A 18 10.68 -9.22 8.25
C THR A 18 9.49 -8.69 9.04
N LEU A 19 9.07 -7.44 8.80
CA LEU A 19 7.97 -6.80 9.52
C LEU A 19 6.57 -7.31 9.14
N MET A 20 6.42 -7.90 7.95
CA MET A 20 5.14 -8.43 7.50
C MET A 20 4.67 -9.63 8.34
N GLU A 21 5.63 -10.41 8.89
CA GLU A 21 5.38 -11.68 9.59
C GLU A 21 4.37 -12.56 8.85
N TYR A 22 4.50 -12.60 7.51
CA TYR A 22 3.46 -13.14 6.66
C TYR A 22 3.75 -14.58 6.28
N ASP A 23 2.97 -15.50 6.85
CA ASP A 23 2.95 -16.88 6.39
C ASP A 23 2.43 -16.95 4.96
N LEU A 24 3.31 -17.40 4.06
CA LEU A 24 2.95 -17.64 2.67
C LEU A 24 1.83 -18.69 2.62
N PRO A 25 0.65 -18.38 2.06
CA PRO A 25 -0.38 -19.39 1.90
C PRO A 25 0.19 -20.57 1.10
N PRO A 26 -0.30 -21.80 1.35
CA PRO A 26 0.17 -23.00 0.67
C PRO A 26 -0.01 -22.84 -0.84
N GLU A 27 1.02 -23.18 -1.59
CA GLU A 27 1.04 -23.06 -3.04
C GLU A 27 0.12 -24.13 -3.64
N ARG A 28 -1.08 -23.73 -4.09
CA ARG A 28 -2.01 -24.62 -4.79
C ARG A 28 -2.42 -24.02 -6.12
N GLY A 29 -2.06 -24.71 -7.21
CA GLY A 29 -2.52 -24.47 -8.58
C GLY A 29 -1.91 -23.24 -9.28
N THR A 30 -1.94 -22.06 -8.66
CA THR A 30 -1.41 -20.82 -9.26
C THR A 30 -0.07 -20.46 -8.63
N PRO A 31 0.97 -20.17 -9.45
CA PRO A 31 2.27 -19.74 -8.93
C PRO A 31 2.12 -18.48 -8.08
N ARG A 32 2.89 -18.43 -6.98
CA ARG A 32 2.84 -17.31 -6.04
C ARG A 32 3.15 -15.98 -6.73
N ALA A 33 2.40 -14.95 -6.36
CA ALA A 33 2.75 -13.59 -6.77
C ALA A 33 4.08 -13.20 -6.10
N ASN A 34 5.01 -12.62 -6.86
CA ASN A 34 6.20 -12.04 -6.28
C ASN A 34 5.81 -10.79 -5.45
N PHE A 35 5.88 -10.91 -4.12
CA PHE A 35 5.42 -9.85 -3.22
C PHE A 35 6.21 -8.56 -3.35
N ARG A 36 7.49 -8.61 -3.74
CA ARG A 36 8.26 -7.39 -4.00
C ARG A 36 7.66 -6.59 -5.15
N LEU A 37 7.26 -7.27 -6.23
CA LEU A 37 6.62 -6.63 -7.37
C LEU A 37 5.24 -6.05 -6.99
N VAL A 38 4.52 -6.74 -6.10
CA VAL A 38 3.24 -6.26 -5.55
C VAL A 38 3.47 -4.98 -4.74
N TRP A 39 4.42 -4.97 -3.81
CA TRP A 39 4.78 -3.79 -3.02
C TRP A 39 5.23 -2.63 -3.88
N ASN A 40 6.12 -2.85 -4.86
CA ASN A 40 6.53 -1.81 -5.80
C ASN A 40 5.33 -1.20 -6.54
N SER A 41 4.36 -2.02 -6.94
CA SER A 41 3.17 -1.56 -7.64
C SER A 41 2.24 -0.73 -6.75
N ILE A 42 2.06 -1.16 -5.49
CA ILE A 42 1.26 -0.46 -4.50
C ILE A 42 1.91 0.88 -4.16
N LEU A 43 3.20 0.88 -3.84
CA LEU A 43 3.94 2.10 -3.49
C LEU A 43 4.00 3.08 -4.67
N TYR A 44 4.14 2.59 -5.91
CA TYR A 44 4.06 3.43 -7.10
C TYR A 44 2.75 4.21 -7.14
N VAL A 45 1.61 3.54 -6.96
CA VAL A 45 0.28 4.17 -6.95
C VAL A 45 0.15 5.16 -5.80
N LEU A 46 0.58 4.78 -4.60
CA LEU A 46 0.45 5.62 -3.39
C LEU A 46 1.33 6.87 -3.46
N CYS A 47 2.59 6.75 -3.89
CA CYS A 47 3.52 7.88 -3.99
C CYS A 47 3.20 8.80 -5.17
N ARG A 48 2.77 8.25 -6.32
CA ARG A 48 2.43 9.04 -7.51
C ARG A 48 1.01 9.61 -7.47
N GLY A 49 0.12 9.05 -6.66
CA GLY A 49 -1.31 9.37 -6.66
C GLY A 49 -2.00 9.05 -8.00
N CYS A 50 -1.54 8.02 -8.72
CA CYS A 50 -2.03 7.67 -10.05
C CYS A 50 -3.10 6.57 -10.03
N ARG A 51 -3.71 6.26 -11.18
CA ARG A 51 -4.67 5.17 -11.27
C ARG A 51 -3.94 3.83 -11.42
N TRP A 52 -4.56 2.74 -11.00
CA TRP A 52 -4.01 1.38 -11.19
C TRP A 52 -3.73 1.00 -12.66
N VAL A 53 -4.41 1.63 -13.61
CA VAL A 53 -4.18 1.45 -15.05
C VAL A 53 -2.88 2.10 -15.53
N ASP A 54 -2.40 3.10 -14.80
CA ASP A 54 -1.20 3.89 -15.15
C ASP A 54 0.09 3.24 -14.66
N ILE A 55 0.01 2.11 -13.93
CA ILE A 55 1.19 1.35 -13.50
C ILE A 55 1.97 0.90 -14.74
N PRO A 56 3.29 1.15 -14.80
CA PRO A 56 4.10 0.73 -15.92
C PRO A 56 3.98 -0.78 -16.19
N LYS A 57 3.93 -1.16 -17.46
CA LYS A 57 3.77 -2.57 -17.87
C LYS A 57 5.04 -3.40 -17.73
N ASN A 58 6.11 -2.85 -17.14
CA ASN A 58 7.36 -3.57 -16.92
C ASN A 58 7.18 -4.65 -15.83
N ARG A 59 7.04 -5.90 -16.26
CA ARG A 59 6.79 -7.05 -15.39
C ARG A 59 8.00 -7.54 -14.61
N SER A 60 9.20 -7.01 -14.85
CA SER A 60 10.36 -7.30 -13.99
C SER A 60 10.37 -6.46 -12.70
N ILE A 61 9.65 -5.32 -12.68
CA ILE A 61 9.61 -4.38 -11.55
C ILE A 61 8.22 -4.32 -10.91
N TYR A 62 7.16 -4.43 -11.70
CA TYR A 62 5.77 -4.26 -11.27
C TYR A 62 4.93 -5.52 -11.51
N ALA A 63 4.04 -5.81 -10.56
CA ALA A 63 3.05 -6.87 -10.67
C ALA A 63 1.93 -6.47 -11.64
N ALA A 64 1.12 -7.45 -12.05
CA ALA A 64 -0.10 -7.14 -12.78
C ALA A 64 -1.05 -6.31 -11.90
N ARG A 65 -1.68 -5.28 -12.48
CA ARG A 65 -2.55 -4.32 -11.77
C ARG A 65 -3.63 -4.99 -10.91
N ALA A 66 -4.26 -6.05 -11.43
CA ALA A 66 -5.31 -6.79 -10.74
C ALA A 66 -4.74 -7.56 -9.54
N THR A 67 -3.57 -8.18 -9.71
CA THR A 67 -2.86 -8.90 -8.65
C THR A 67 -2.45 -7.93 -7.54
N ALA A 68 -1.85 -6.80 -7.88
CA ALA A 68 -1.42 -5.79 -6.90
C ALA A 68 -2.60 -5.26 -6.08
N HIS A 69 -3.70 -4.90 -6.73
CA HIS A 69 -4.91 -4.43 -6.06
C HIS A 69 -5.56 -5.50 -5.17
N ALA A 70 -5.62 -6.76 -5.63
CA ALA A 70 -6.17 -7.84 -4.83
C ALA A 70 -5.35 -8.10 -3.55
N TRP A 71 -4.01 -8.04 -3.64
CA TRP A 71 -3.14 -8.17 -2.48
C TRP A 71 -3.22 -6.97 -1.55
N LEU A 72 -3.34 -5.75 -2.07
CA LEU A 72 -3.58 -4.55 -1.24
C LEU A 72 -4.80 -4.75 -0.33
N LEU A 73 -5.94 -5.14 -0.91
CA LEU A 73 -7.18 -5.36 -0.14
C LEU A 73 -7.02 -6.46 0.91
N ARG A 74 -6.38 -7.58 0.52
CA ARG A 74 -6.11 -8.69 1.44
C ARG A 74 -5.24 -8.26 2.61
N TRP A 75 -4.15 -7.55 2.34
CA TRP A 75 -3.20 -7.10 3.35
C TRP A 75 -3.75 -5.99 4.24
N GLN A 76 -4.61 -5.11 3.71
CA GLN A 76 -5.39 -4.20 4.55
C GLN A 76 -6.28 -4.95 5.53
N HIS A 77 -7.05 -5.93 5.06
CA HIS A 77 -7.91 -6.72 5.93
C HIS A 77 -7.10 -7.53 6.98
N GLN A 78 -5.87 -7.91 6.66
CA GLN A 78 -4.98 -8.66 7.57
C GLN A 78 -4.12 -7.76 8.47
N GLY A 79 -4.25 -6.42 8.38
CA GLY A 79 -3.48 -5.46 9.16
C GLY A 79 -1.97 -5.46 8.84
N VAL A 80 -1.56 -5.96 7.67
CA VAL A 80 -0.15 -6.09 7.30
C VAL A 80 0.50 -4.71 7.13
N PHE A 81 -0.20 -3.75 6.52
CA PHE A 81 0.30 -2.40 6.36
C PHE A 81 0.50 -1.70 7.69
N ASP A 82 -0.43 -1.87 8.64
CA ASP A 82 -0.32 -1.28 9.97
C ASP A 82 0.88 -1.83 10.74
N ARG A 83 1.13 -3.14 10.63
CA ARG A 83 2.32 -3.77 11.23
C ARG A 83 3.61 -3.25 10.61
N VAL A 84 3.70 -3.24 9.28
CA VAL A 84 4.90 -2.76 8.58
C VAL A 84 5.16 -1.28 8.91
N LEU A 85 4.13 -0.43 8.84
CA LEU A 85 4.27 0.99 9.15
C LEU A 85 4.71 1.22 10.61
N SER A 86 4.09 0.52 11.56
CA SER A 86 4.43 0.62 12.97
C SER A 86 5.87 0.15 13.24
N GLY A 87 6.29 -0.94 12.61
CA GLY A 87 7.66 -1.45 12.72
C GLY A 87 8.70 -0.50 12.14
N LEU A 88 8.43 0.06 10.95
CA LEU A 88 9.28 1.07 10.34
C LEU A 88 9.38 2.33 11.21
N LEU A 89 8.27 2.77 11.81
CA LEU A 89 8.26 3.91 12.72
C LEU A 89 9.11 3.65 13.96
N GLN A 90 8.99 2.47 14.59
CA GLN A 90 9.82 2.10 15.74
C GLN A 90 11.32 2.10 15.42
N ILE A 91 11.70 1.61 14.24
CA ILE A 91 13.10 1.64 13.77
C ILE A 91 13.55 3.09 13.58
N ALA A 92 12.74 3.92 12.92
CA ALA A 92 13.07 5.32 12.69
C ALA A 92 13.20 6.11 14.00
N LEU A 93 12.38 5.81 15.01
CA LEU A 93 12.49 6.40 16.35
C LEU A 93 13.76 5.98 17.06
N LYS A 94 14.12 4.69 17.00
CA LYS A 94 15.37 4.17 17.59
C LYS A 94 16.60 4.83 16.95
N GLU A 95 16.54 5.07 15.64
CA GLU A 95 17.60 5.75 14.88
C GLU A 95 17.55 7.28 14.99
N LYS A 96 16.61 7.84 15.77
CA LYS A 96 16.38 9.29 15.91
C LYS A 96 16.17 10.02 14.57
N LYS A 97 15.62 9.32 13.58
CA LYS A 97 15.26 9.87 12.27
C LYS A 97 13.91 10.60 12.28
N VAL A 98 13.08 10.35 13.29
CA VAL A 98 11.76 10.95 13.46
C VAL A 98 11.69 11.62 14.83
N ASP A 99 11.29 12.88 14.85
CA ASP A 99 11.02 13.63 16.06
C ASP A 99 9.50 13.67 16.32
N LEU A 100 9.05 12.94 17.34
CA LEU A 100 7.63 12.89 17.74
C LEU A 100 7.15 14.15 18.47
N THR A 101 8.05 15.08 18.81
CA THR A 101 7.64 16.36 19.39
C THR A 101 6.99 17.28 18.35
N GLN A 102 7.23 17.01 17.05
CA GLN A 102 6.68 17.77 15.92
C GLN A 102 5.82 16.88 15.01
N VAL A 103 4.68 16.41 15.51
CA VAL A 103 3.70 15.68 14.69
C VAL A 103 2.61 16.62 14.20
N CYS A 104 2.49 16.78 12.88
CA CYS A 104 1.32 17.39 12.26
C CYS A 104 0.32 16.27 11.90
N VAL A 105 -0.88 16.34 12.46
CA VAL A 105 -2.00 15.50 12.01
C VAL A 105 -2.57 16.17 10.77
N ASP A 106 -2.19 15.70 9.58
CA ASP A 106 -2.95 16.02 8.37
C ASP A 106 -4.21 15.13 8.34
N GLY A 107 -5.37 15.74 8.15
CA GLY A 107 -6.63 15.02 8.09
C GLY A 107 -7.81 15.95 7.90
N SER A 108 -8.23 16.15 6.66
CA SER A 108 -9.56 16.70 6.37
C SER A 108 -10.49 15.55 5.98
N PHE A 109 -11.16 14.97 6.98
CA PHE A 109 -12.37 14.20 6.72
C PHE A 109 -13.45 15.18 6.26
N SER A 110 -13.65 15.31 4.96
CA SER A 110 -14.86 15.95 4.43
C SER A 110 -15.96 14.87 4.34
N PRO A 111 -16.88 14.77 5.31
CA PRO A 111 -18.00 13.86 5.18
C PRO A 111 -18.75 14.20 3.88
N CYS A 112 -18.75 13.26 2.93
CA CYS A 112 -19.55 13.40 1.72
C CYS A 112 -21.03 13.33 2.15
N PRO A 113 -21.86 14.36 1.92
CA PRO A 113 -23.25 14.32 2.32
C PRO A 113 -23.91 13.12 1.63
N ARG A 114 -24.52 12.25 2.43
CA ARG A 114 -25.27 11.08 1.95
C ARG A 114 -26.29 11.58 0.93
N ARG A 115 -26.20 11.09 -0.33
CA ARG A 115 -27.15 11.42 -1.40
C ARG A 115 -28.58 11.31 -0.85
N ARG A 116 -29.33 12.43 -0.87
CA ARG A 116 -30.78 12.40 -0.64
C ARG A 116 -31.40 11.40 -1.61
N SER A 117 -32.07 10.37 -1.10
CA SER A 117 -32.91 9.51 -1.92
C SER A 117 -34.09 10.34 -2.40
N TRP A 118 -34.14 10.63 -3.71
CA TRP A 118 -35.33 11.20 -4.33
C TRP A 118 -36.44 10.15 -4.25
N SER A 119 -37.42 10.38 -3.37
CA SER A 119 -38.69 9.66 -3.43
C SER A 119 -39.56 10.38 -4.47
N TRP A 120 -39.69 9.80 -5.65
CA TRP A 120 -40.76 10.19 -6.56
C TRP A 120 -42.04 9.53 -6.04
N ALA A 121 -42.80 10.28 -5.24
CA ALA A 121 -44.18 9.92 -4.95
C ALA A 121 -45.00 10.11 -6.22
N ARG A 122 -45.58 9.00 -6.66
CA ARG A 122 -46.49 8.80 -7.79
C ARG A 122 -47.67 9.80 -7.71
N LEU A 123 -47.99 10.44 -8.85
CA LEU A 123 -49.32 10.97 -9.14
C LEU A 123 -50.27 9.80 -9.43
#